data_AF-A0A0D5YSV0-F1
#
_entry.id   AF-A0A0D5YSV0-F1
#
_cell.length_a   1.000
_cell.length_b   1.000
_cell.length_c   1.000
_cell.angle_alpha   90.00
_cell.angle_beta   90.00
_cell.angle_gamma   90.00
#
_symmetry.space_group_name_H-M   'P 1'
#
loop_
_entity.id
_entity.type
_entity.pdbx_description
1 polymer ?
#
loop_
_entity_poly.entity_id
_entity_poly.type
_entity_poly.pdbx_seq_one_letter_code
_entity_poly.pdbx_strand_id
1 'polypeptide(L)'
;MRHLLLVTAMLFVFSCSEPEDTPSTKPETPQSENPEDENPEGSEPPESPKDSTLIVGSVFPEFADLGDTLNLRGENFKRDIRLSLGQRQLKILFNNDSLVQFELPYWGFDPDSLHIKIDNRDSIANFRNAFQLFQPEIDSIPSNFGFRDTVVVYGKHLTNHPEAKDNIVELNNERITVIDQNKDSIRFLLPYNIDKHENNILVNAQLRKLIKEKGVVIPDPIISGVSRDSLLIGESLTVYGSNFFESRDYLHEVYVGENRAQIDEVYRDSIIVKVPLGPYTHRNINTVRVKVVEKETTEDLGLYLKNTWYQYGRIDARGLTDGRYDWDYISGWSFSYNDSFYTLQFRGSGGFFGNPDKVGFVKYNPALNSWETMPNIDIDFDPDRIDQFYTFSLNDGNVYIYVARQTNNFYKYDLISGVLTPIQDFENNEVLKKPMGFVLGNTFYMGMGYTGGTSITPNRKFWKFEEGTNSWAYVSEMPYVEGQGNGYHSTYYINNGKAYISNGHQLYDLWEFTPDASWVRKSDVINPASEAVFFQIDNKGYYHPRQYTGYSGTDFHQYDIDLDEHSMREELMINGYSLDGRSVFVNNDYVYFIGYTASPNLPDYSSIRRYDHVVLRTELSNFTNQ
;
A
#
# COMPACT_ATOMS: atom_id res chain seq x y z
N MET A 1 -25.14 -4.78 29.47
CA MET A 1 -26.06 -4.06 30.40
C MET A 1 -27.35 -3.78 29.62
N ARG A 2 -28.49 -4.31 30.07
CA ARG A 2 -29.82 -4.19 29.44
C ARG A 2 -30.56 -2.94 29.96
N HIS A 3 -31.57 -2.51 29.19
CA HIS A 3 -32.61 -1.47 29.43
C HIS A 3 -32.24 -0.09 28.83
N LEU A 4 -33.12 0.68 28.20
CA LEU A 4 -34.59 0.78 28.27
C LEU A 4 -35.15 1.49 27.01
N LEU A 5 -36.32 1.03 26.52
CA LEU A 5 -37.19 1.74 25.58
C LEU A 5 -37.81 2.99 26.23
N LEU A 6 -37.98 4.09 25.50
CA LEU A 6 -39.05 5.05 25.76
C LEU A 6 -39.66 5.56 24.45
N VAL A 7 -40.94 5.25 24.27
CA VAL A 7 -41.83 5.73 23.22
C VAL A 7 -42.51 6.99 23.75
N THR A 8 -42.60 8.05 22.94
CA THR A 8 -43.54 9.14 23.20
C THR A 8 -44.24 9.50 21.89
N ALA A 9 -45.55 9.26 21.86
CA ALA A 9 -46.47 9.63 20.80
C ALA A 9 -47.10 10.99 21.15
N MET A 10 -47.29 11.86 20.14
CA MET A 10 -48.16 13.03 20.25
C MET A 10 -49.16 13.03 19.09
N LEU A 11 -50.44 13.00 19.46
CA LEU A 11 -51.61 13.08 18.58
C LEU A 11 -51.80 14.50 18.05
N PHE A 12 -52.26 14.62 16.80
CA PHE A 12 -53.12 15.71 16.36
C PHE A 12 -54.42 15.12 15.80
N VAL A 13 -55.53 15.75 16.21
CA VAL A 13 -56.92 15.32 16.03
C VAL A 13 -57.45 15.76 14.67
N PHE A 14 -58.13 14.84 13.98
CA PHE A 14 -58.95 15.06 12.79
C PHE A 14 -60.28 15.74 13.13
N SER A 15 -60.72 16.68 12.29
CA SER A 15 -62.12 17.13 12.23
C SER A 15 -62.72 16.70 10.90
N CYS A 16 -63.83 15.98 11.00
CA CYS A 16 -64.68 15.47 9.91
C CYS A 16 -65.52 16.57 9.24
N SER A 17 -65.83 16.39 7.96
CA SER A 17 -67.23 16.43 7.47
C SER A 17 -67.30 15.88 6.04
N GLU A 18 -68.17 14.90 5.85
CA GLU A 18 -68.55 14.21 4.60
C GLU A 18 -69.34 15.12 3.63
N PRO A 19 -69.55 14.66 2.38
CA PRO A 19 -70.84 14.90 1.73
C PRO A 19 -71.48 13.61 1.21
N GLU A 20 -72.80 13.50 1.42
CA GLU A 20 -73.70 12.53 0.79
C GLU A 20 -74.40 13.11 -0.45
N ASP A 21 -74.86 12.16 -1.26
CA ASP A 21 -75.51 12.13 -2.57
C ASP A 21 -76.65 13.11 -2.95
N THR A 22 -76.66 13.41 -4.26
CA THR A 22 -77.73 13.65 -5.30
C THR A 22 -79.24 13.71 -4.96
N PRO A 23 -80.20 14.04 -5.89
CA PRO A 23 -80.18 14.70 -7.21
C PRO A 23 -81.34 15.74 -7.46
N SER A 24 -81.38 16.28 -8.70
CA SER A 24 -82.58 16.60 -9.51
C SER A 24 -83.33 17.92 -9.30
N THR A 25 -83.34 18.76 -10.35
CA THR A 25 -84.50 19.58 -10.74
C THR A 25 -84.59 19.76 -12.26
N LYS A 26 -85.69 19.21 -12.81
CA LYS A 26 -86.52 19.62 -13.96
C LYS A 26 -86.11 20.84 -14.81
N PRO A 27 -86.46 20.80 -16.10
CA PRO A 27 -87.08 21.92 -16.79
C PRO A 27 -88.53 21.63 -17.20
N GLU A 28 -89.35 22.68 -17.14
CA GLU A 28 -90.75 22.74 -17.57
C GLU A 28 -90.87 22.79 -19.10
N THR A 29 -91.95 22.18 -19.60
CA THR A 29 -92.57 22.46 -20.91
C THR A 29 -93.78 23.37 -20.66
N PRO A 30 -94.29 24.11 -21.66
CA PRO A 30 -95.53 23.61 -22.25
C PRO A 30 -95.77 23.87 -23.75
N GLN A 31 -96.70 23.05 -24.26
CA GLN A 31 -97.63 23.19 -25.40
C GLN A 31 -97.07 23.19 -26.84
N SER A 32 -97.40 22.23 -27.73
CA SER A 32 -98.69 21.64 -28.20
C SER A 32 -99.45 22.52 -29.18
N GLU A 33 -99.38 22.19 -30.48
CA GLU A 33 -100.52 22.09 -31.40
C GLU A 33 -100.11 21.29 -32.66
N ASN A 34 -100.98 20.37 -33.07
CA ASN A 34 -100.99 19.52 -34.28
C ASN A 34 -102.18 20.04 -35.15
N PRO A 35 -102.51 19.59 -36.39
CA PRO A 35 -102.17 18.29 -37.01
C PRO A 35 -102.00 18.30 -38.57
N GLU A 36 -102.04 17.09 -39.15
CA GLU A 36 -102.46 16.74 -40.54
C GLU A 36 -101.42 16.93 -41.67
N ASP A 37 -101.19 16.00 -42.61
CA ASP A 37 -101.73 14.66 -42.89
C ASP A 37 -100.86 14.01 -44.01
N GLU A 38 -101.18 12.75 -44.34
CA GLU A 38 -100.80 11.98 -45.55
C GLU A 38 -99.51 11.15 -45.59
N ASN A 39 -99.74 9.82 -45.48
CA ASN A 39 -98.97 8.73 -46.07
C ASN A 39 -99.63 8.38 -47.43
N PRO A 40 -98.94 7.81 -48.45
CA PRO A 40 -98.82 6.34 -48.45
C PRO A 40 -97.57 5.74 -49.14
N GLU A 41 -97.27 4.52 -48.66
CA GLU A 41 -96.83 3.31 -49.38
C GLU A 41 -95.66 3.33 -50.39
N GLY A 42 -94.67 2.49 -50.09
CA GLY A 42 -93.65 2.04 -51.06
C GLY A 42 -92.70 1.02 -50.45
N SER A 43 -93.00 -0.25 -50.67
CA SER A 43 -92.25 -1.45 -50.27
C SER A 43 -90.92 -1.64 -51.00
N GLU A 44 -89.85 -2.01 -50.29
CA GLU A 44 -88.82 -2.99 -50.72
C GLU A 44 -87.85 -3.33 -49.56
N PRO A 45 -87.56 -4.62 -49.27
CA PRO A 45 -86.48 -5.03 -48.36
C PRO A 45 -85.26 -5.59 -49.14
N PRO A 46 -84.16 -5.87 -48.42
CA PRO A 46 -82.97 -5.04 -48.32
C PRO A 46 -82.02 -5.16 -49.54
N GLU A 47 -81.36 -4.06 -49.91
CA GLU A 47 -80.14 -4.16 -50.71
C GLU A 47 -79.06 -4.95 -49.94
N SER A 48 -78.46 -5.90 -50.64
CA SER A 48 -77.27 -6.65 -50.26
C SER A 48 -76.14 -5.73 -49.79
N PRO A 49 -75.27 -6.18 -48.87
CA PRO A 49 -74.27 -5.32 -48.27
C PRO A 49 -73.32 -4.81 -49.35
N LYS A 50 -73.26 -3.48 -49.53
CA LYS A 50 -72.10 -2.84 -50.14
C LYS A 50 -70.88 -3.35 -49.40
N ASP A 51 -69.98 -3.97 -50.15
CA ASP A 51 -68.68 -4.42 -49.70
C ASP A 51 -67.93 -3.19 -49.15
N SER A 52 -68.06 -2.98 -47.84
CA SER A 52 -67.56 -1.81 -47.15
C SER A 52 -66.06 -2.01 -46.97
N THR A 53 -65.29 -1.52 -47.92
CA THR A 53 -63.84 -1.66 -47.95
C THR A 53 -63.21 -1.01 -46.71
N LEU A 54 -62.24 -1.69 -46.11
CA LEU A 54 -61.48 -1.18 -44.96
C LEU A 54 -60.76 0.11 -45.33
N ILE A 55 -60.99 1.19 -44.58
CA ILE A 55 -60.26 2.45 -44.72
C ILE A 55 -59.44 2.69 -43.46
N VAL A 56 -58.14 2.89 -43.65
CA VAL A 56 -57.21 3.23 -42.56
C VAL A 56 -56.85 4.70 -42.70
N GLY A 57 -57.18 5.51 -41.70
CA GLY A 57 -57.00 6.96 -41.70
C GLY A 57 -55.66 7.39 -41.09
N SER A 58 -55.59 7.43 -39.76
CA SER A 58 -54.41 7.92 -39.03
C SER A 58 -54.25 7.27 -37.66
N VAL A 59 -53.06 7.40 -37.08
CA VAL A 59 -52.80 7.06 -35.68
C VAL A 59 -52.52 8.35 -34.89
N PHE A 60 -53.11 8.48 -33.70
CA PHE A 60 -52.92 9.64 -32.82
C PHE A 60 -52.74 9.20 -31.35
N PRO A 61 -51.79 9.78 -30.59
CA PRO A 61 -50.86 10.86 -30.99
C PRO A 61 -49.79 10.40 -32.00
N GLU A 62 -49.22 11.36 -32.73
CA GLU A 62 -48.14 11.11 -33.71
C GLU A 62 -46.81 10.74 -33.03
N PHE A 63 -46.63 11.16 -31.78
CA PHE A 63 -45.51 10.80 -30.91
C PHE A 63 -46.04 10.12 -29.65
N ALA A 64 -45.39 9.04 -29.24
CA ALA A 64 -45.79 8.27 -28.06
C ALA A 64 -44.58 7.68 -27.33
N ASP A 65 -44.75 7.44 -26.03
CA ASP A 65 -43.86 6.62 -25.22
C ASP A 65 -44.31 5.15 -25.23
N LEU A 66 -43.39 4.23 -24.90
CA LEU A 66 -43.78 2.84 -24.65
C LEU A 66 -44.83 2.76 -23.52
N GLY A 67 -45.85 1.93 -23.70
CA GLY A 67 -46.97 1.81 -22.75
C GLY A 67 -48.08 2.84 -22.94
N ASP A 68 -47.90 3.86 -23.79
CA ASP A 68 -48.96 4.81 -24.08
C ASP A 68 -50.13 4.16 -24.82
N THR A 69 -51.29 4.80 -24.71
CA THR A 69 -52.49 4.43 -25.47
C THR A 69 -52.58 5.27 -26.73
N LEU A 70 -52.64 4.61 -27.89
CA LEU A 70 -52.79 5.24 -29.20
C LEU A 70 -54.15 4.90 -29.81
N ASN A 71 -54.59 5.78 -30.71
CA ASN A 71 -55.88 5.73 -31.40
C ASN A 71 -55.65 5.54 -32.90
N LEU A 72 -56.03 4.38 -33.45
CA LEU A 72 -56.12 4.15 -34.89
C LEU A 72 -57.51 4.56 -35.38
N ARG A 73 -57.59 5.59 -36.22
CA ARG A 73 -58.83 6.07 -36.84
C ARG A 73 -58.96 5.54 -38.26
N GLY A 74 -60.19 5.22 -38.65
CA GLY A 74 -60.51 4.72 -39.98
C GLY A 74 -62.01 4.51 -40.14
N GLU A 75 -62.40 3.64 -41.05
CA GLU A 75 -63.79 3.26 -41.28
C GLU A 75 -63.88 1.75 -41.55
N ASN A 76 -65.02 1.16 -41.17
CA ASN A 76 -65.36 -0.25 -41.37
C ASN A 76 -64.48 -1.25 -40.59
N PHE A 77 -63.98 -0.84 -39.42
CA PHE A 77 -63.31 -1.76 -38.49
C PHE A 77 -64.30 -2.80 -37.94
N LYS A 78 -63.92 -4.08 -38.00
CA LYS A 78 -64.71 -5.19 -37.45
C LYS A 78 -64.42 -5.35 -35.96
N ARG A 79 -65.41 -5.91 -35.24
CA ARG A 79 -65.30 -6.13 -33.79
C ARG A 79 -64.13 -7.05 -33.41
N ASP A 80 -63.75 -7.99 -34.27
CA ASP A 80 -62.69 -8.99 -34.09
C ASP A 80 -61.35 -8.60 -34.73
N ILE A 81 -61.14 -7.30 -35.03
CA ILE A 81 -59.89 -6.78 -35.58
C ILE A 81 -58.67 -7.16 -34.73
N ARG A 82 -57.55 -7.47 -35.40
CA ARG A 82 -56.26 -7.73 -34.75
C ARG A 82 -55.22 -6.77 -35.27
N LEU A 83 -54.50 -6.16 -34.34
CA LEU A 83 -53.37 -5.30 -34.65
C LEU A 83 -52.08 -5.99 -34.24
N SER A 84 -51.05 -5.92 -35.07
CA SER A 84 -49.72 -6.41 -34.74
C SER A 84 -48.64 -5.42 -35.17
N LEU A 85 -47.62 -5.26 -34.32
CA LEU A 85 -46.43 -4.44 -34.54
C LEU A 85 -45.21 -5.36 -34.41
N GLY A 86 -44.46 -5.53 -35.51
CA GLY A 86 -43.37 -6.51 -35.56
C GLY A 86 -43.88 -7.93 -35.29
N GLN A 87 -43.36 -8.57 -34.24
CA GLN A 87 -43.78 -9.93 -33.83
C GLN A 87 -44.85 -9.93 -32.73
N ARG A 88 -45.32 -8.75 -32.29
CA ARG A 88 -46.23 -8.60 -31.16
C ARG A 88 -47.64 -8.29 -31.63
N GLN A 89 -48.61 -9.00 -31.06
CA GLN A 89 -50.01 -8.58 -31.14
C GLN A 89 -50.26 -7.46 -30.14
N LEU A 90 -50.84 -6.36 -30.59
CA LEU A 90 -51.15 -5.20 -29.75
C LEU A 90 -52.38 -5.48 -28.89
N LYS A 91 -52.37 -4.95 -27.67
CA LYS A 91 -53.49 -5.05 -26.75
C LYS A 91 -54.51 -3.98 -27.11
N ILE A 92 -55.63 -4.41 -27.67
CA ILE A 92 -56.76 -3.52 -27.98
C ILE A 92 -57.52 -3.24 -26.68
N LEU A 93 -57.70 -1.96 -26.37
CA LEU A 93 -58.42 -1.47 -25.20
C LEU A 93 -59.87 -1.14 -25.54
N PHE A 94 -60.09 -0.63 -26.75
CA PHE A 94 -61.41 -0.26 -27.27
C PHE A 94 -61.43 -0.41 -28.78
N ASN A 95 -62.57 -0.79 -29.34
CA ASN A 95 -62.76 -0.92 -30.78
C ASN A 95 -64.22 -0.65 -31.15
N ASN A 96 -64.45 0.22 -32.12
CA ASN A 96 -65.72 0.37 -32.81
C ASN A 96 -65.47 0.47 -34.34
N ASP A 97 -66.49 0.81 -35.11
CA ASP A 97 -66.43 0.89 -36.57
C ASP A 97 -65.42 1.91 -37.14
N SER A 98 -64.95 2.88 -36.34
CA SER A 98 -64.13 4.01 -36.79
C SER A 98 -62.87 4.29 -35.95
N LEU A 99 -62.73 3.63 -34.80
CA LEU A 99 -61.68 3.86 -33.83
C LEU A 99 -61.25 2.55 -33.16
N VAL A 100 -59.95 2.28 -33.17
CA VAL A 100 -59.31 1.24 -32.35
C VAL A 100 -58.32 1.90 -31.40
N GLN A 101 -58.53 1.77 -30.09
CA GLN A 101 -57.57 2.16 -29.07
C GLN A 101 -56.71 0.97 -28.68
N PHE A 102 -55.41 1.16 -28.63
CA PHE A 102 -54.47 0.09 -28.27
C PHE A 102 -53.31 0.61 -27.44
N GLU A 103 -52.77 -0.26 -26.60
CA GLU A 103 -51.59 0.00 -25.78
C GLU A 103 -50.32 -0.37 -26.54
N LEU A 104 -49.32 0.51 -26.53
CA LEU A 104 -48.04 0.26 -27.17
C LEU A 104 -47.19 -0.69 -26.30
N PRO A 105 -46.70 -1.83 -26.83
CA PRO A 105 -45.89 -2.76 -26.04
C PRO A 105 -44.51 -2.17 -25.73
N TYR A 106 -43.85 -2.70 -24.70
CA TYR A 106 -42.52 -2.25 -24.28
C TYR A 106 -41.36 -2.93 -25.03
N TRP A 107 -41.62 -3.87 -25.94
CA TRP A 107 -40.60 -4.66 -26.65
C TRP A 107 -41.19 -5.45 -27.83
N GLY A 108 -40.33 -6.09 -28.64
CA GLY A 108 -40.73 -7.03 -29.70
C GLY A 108 -40.97 -6.42 -31.08
N PHE A 109 -40.50 -5.20 -31.29
CA PHE A 109 -40.52 -4.48 -32.55
C PHE A 109 -39.28 -3.58 -32.67
N ASP A 110 -39.04 -3.11 -33.89
CA ASP A 110 -37.94 -2.19 -34.22
C ASP A 110 -38.42 -0.74 -34.06
N PRO A 111 -37.78 0.09 -33.20
CA PRO A 111 -38.18 1.48 -32.96
C PRO A 111 -38.05 2.39 -34.19
N ASP A 112 -37.31 1.99 -35.23
CA ASP A 112 -37.14 2.74 -36.48
C ASP A 112 -38.07 2.24 -37.60
N SER A 113 -38.87 1.17 -37.35
CA SER A 113 -39.74 0.53 -38.33
C SER A 113 -41.13 0.24 -37.74
N LEU A 114 -41.91 1.31 -37.56
CA LEU A 114 -43.20 1.28 -36.86
C LEU A 114 -44.36 0.95 -37.82
N HIS A 115 -44.39 -0.31 -38.27
CA HIS A 115 -45.40 -0.86 -39.17
C HIS A 115 -46.52 -1.58 -38.40
N ILE A 116 -47.74 -1.06 -38.45
CA ILE A 116 -48.92 -1.73 -37.89
C ILE A 116 -49.57 -2.56 -38.98
N LYS A 117 -49.56 -3.88 -38.80
CA LYS A 117 -50.39 -4.80 -39.60
C LYS A 117 -51.78 -4.87 -38.96
N ILE A 118 -52.79 -4.61 -39.76
CA ILE A 118 -54.21 -4.56 -39.39
C ILE A 118 -54.88 -5.74 -40.09
N ASP A 119 -55.30 -6.73 -39.33
CA ASP A 119 -56.08 -7.87 -39.81
C ASP A 119 -57.55 -7.66 -39.41
N ASN A 120 -58.35 -7.27 -40.40
CA ASN A 120 -59.78 -6.98 -40.25
C ASN A 120 -60.63 -8.19 -40.68
N ARG A 121 -60.11 -9.41 -40.49
CA ARG A 121 -60.67 -10.72 -40.85
C ARG A 121 -60.67 -11.02 -42.35
N ASP A 122 -61.35 -10.21 -43.14
CA ASP A 122 -61.51 -10.43 -44.58
C ASP A 122 -60.52 -9.59 -45.42
N SER A 123 -59.84 -8.64 -44.77
CA SER A 123 -58.87 -7.74 -45.39
C SER A 123 -57.67 -7.49 -44.48
N ILE A 124 -56.48 -7.38 -45.07
CA ILE A 124 -55.24 -7.04 -44.36
C ILE A 124 -54.72 -5.71 -44.90
N ALA A 125 -54.48 -4.75 -44.00
CA ALA A 125 -53.80 -3.49 -44.30
C ALA A 125 -52.46 -3.41 -43.56
N ASN A 126 -51.48 -2.75 -44.17
CA ASN A 126 -50.19 -2.45 -43.53
C ASN A 126 -50.03 -0.93 -43.48
N PHE A 127 -50.11 -0.38 -42.28
CA PHE A 127 -49.92 1.05 -42.06
C PHE A 127 -48.47 1.29 -41.64
N ARG A 128 -47.69 1.88 -42.56
CA ARG A 128 -46.25 2.07 -42.38
C ARG A 128 -45.97 3.40 -41.68
N ASN A 129 -44.97 3.42 -40.80
CA ASN A 129 -44.56 4.59 -40.01
C ASN A 129 -45.74 5.29 -39.36
N ALA A 130 -46.58 4.48 -38.70
CA ALA A 130 -47.89 4.91 -38.21
C ALA A 130 -47.81 6.07 -37.20
N PHE A 131 -46.73 6.10 -36.42
CA PHE A 131 -46.40 7.10 -35.40
C PHE A 131 -44.87 7.09 -35.22
N GLN A 132 -44.34 7.93 -34.34
CA GLN A 132 -42.94 7.95 -33.93
C GLN A 132 -42.83 7.76 -32.42
N LEU A 133 -41.73 7.15 -31.96
CA LEU A 133 -41.39 7.17 -30.54
C LEU A 133 -40.73 8.50 -30.18
N PHE A 134 -41.00 9.02 -28.99
CA PHE A 134 -40.17 10.10 -28.47
C PHE A 134 -38.71 9.62 -28.35
N GLN A 135 -37.79 10.51 -28.71
CA GLN A 135 -36.37 10.26 -28.49
C GLN A 135 -36.07 10.47 -27.00
N PRO A 136 -35.50 9.46 -26.31
CA PRO A 136 -35.15 9.61 -24.91
C PRO A 136 -33.96 10.55 -24.76
N GLU A 137 -33.94 11.37 -23.71
CA GLU A 137 -32.91 12.37 -23.45
C GLU A 137 -32.44 12.27 -22.00
N ILE A 138 -31.12 12.39 -21.77
CA ILE A 138 -30.55 12.57 -20.42
C ILE A 138 -30.30 14.07 -20.22
N ASP A 139 -31.10 14.69 -19.36
CA ASP A 139 -30.99 16.11 -19.02
C ASP A 139 -29.81 16.35 -18.08
N SER A 140 -29.75 15.58 -16.98
CA SER A 140 -28.70 15.74 -15.97
C SER A 140 -28.48 14.49 -15.14
N ILE A 141 -27.26 14.35 -14.65
CA ILE A 141 -26.90 13.40 -13.60
C ILE A 141 -26.18 14.26 -12.55
N PRO A 142 -26.70 14.40 -11.32
CA PRO A 142 -25.99 15.11 -10.26
C PRO A 142 -24.57 14.56 -10.10
N SER A 143 -23.63 15.37 -9.64
CA SER A 143 -22.26 14.94 -9.38
C SER A 143 -22.03 14.70 -7.88
N ASN A 144 -20.84 14.21 -7.52
CA ASN A 144 -20.37 13.96 -6.15
C ASN A 144 -21.03 12.75 -5.47
N PHE A 145 -20.94 11.59 -6.11
CA PHE A 145 -21.40 10.34 -5.51
C PHE A 145 -20.29 9.67 -4.72
N GLY A 146 -20.55 9.41 -3.44
CA GLY A 146 -19.80 8.49 -2.62
C GLY A 146 -20.26 7.05 -2.80
N PHE A 147 -19.60 6.16 -2.07
CA PHE A 147 -19.93 4.74 -2.07
C PHE A 147 -21.34 4.47 -1.51
N ARG A 148 -22.12 3.60 -2.18
CA ARG A 148 -23.54 3.33 -1.86
C ARG A 148 -24.45 4.55 -1.93
N ASP A 149 -24.02 5.63 -2.58
CA ASP A 149 -24.95 6.70 -2.86
C ASP A 149 -25.91 6.26 -3.97
N THR A 150 -27.11 6.82 -3.92
CA THR A 150 -28.10 6.62 -4.96
C THR A 150 -27.81 7.59 -6.10
N VAL A 151 -27.50 7.06 -7.27
CA VAL A 151 -27.38 7.83 -8.50
C VAL A 151 -28.78 8.02 -9.06
N VAL A 152 -29.10 9.26 -9.45
CA VAL A 152 -30.36 9.60 -10.12
C VAL A 152 -30.03 10.19 -11.49
N VAL A 153 -30.50 9.53 -12.54
CA VAL A 153 -30.42 10.03 -13.91
C VAL A 153 -31.73 10.74 -14.21
N TYR A 154 -31.69 12.06 -14.40
CA TYR A 154 -32.85 12.85 -14.81
C TYR A 154 -32.87 13.01 -16.32
N GLY A 155 -34.07 12.98 -16.89
CA GLY A 155 -34.23 13.11 -18.33
C GLY A 155 -35.69 13.16 -18.75
N LYS A 156 -35.92 12.87 -20.02
CA LYS A 156 -37.25 12.81 -20.61
C LYS A 156 -37.40 11.54 -21.41
N HIS A 157 -38.62 11.00 -21.41
CA HIS A 157 -38.99 9.80 -22.16
C HIS A 157 -38.09 8.59 -21.84
N LEU A 158 -37.58 8.49 -20.61
CA LEU A 158 -36.72 7.40 -20.11
C LEU A 158 -37.50 6.09 -19.84
N THR A 159 -38.54 5.84 -20.64
CA THR A 159 -39.55 4.81 -20.40
C THR A 159 -39.04 3.41 -20.75
N ASN A 160 -39.27 2.47 -19.83
CA ASN A 160 -39.14 1.03 -20.02
C ASN A 160 -40.31 0.30 -19.35
N HIS A 161 -40.33 -1.03 -19.42
CA HIS A 161 -41.34 -1.84 -18.75
C HIS A 161 -41.37 -1.54 -17.22
N PRO A 162 -42.54 -1.27 -16.61
CA PRO A 162 -42.62 -0.80 -15.22
C PRO A 162 -41.97 -1.72 -14.18
N GLU A 163 -41.99 -3.03 -14.42
CA GLU A 163 -41.39 -4.04 -13.52
C GLU A 163 -39.93 -4.38 -13.86
N ALA A 164 -39.38 -3.83 -14.95
CA ALA A 164 -38.00 -4.11 -15.32
C ALA A 164 -37.05 -3.43 -14.34
N LYS A 165 -36.07 -4.21 -13.87
CA LYS A 165 -34.98 -3.72 -13.00
C LYS A 165 -33.59 -3.89 -13.60
N ASP A 166 -33.45 -4.76 -14.59
CA ASP A 166 -32.17 -5.06 -15.23
C ASP A 166 -32.19 -4.67 -16.71
N ASN A 167 -31.00 -4.55 -17.30
CA ASN A 167 -30.79 -4.10 -18.69
C ASN A 167 -31.28 -2.67 -18.98
N ILE A 168 -31.43 -1.84 -17.95
CA ILE A 168 -31.81 -0.41 -18.10
C ILE A 168 -30.56 0.46 -18.05
N VAL A 169 -29.66 0.21 -17.10
CA VAL A 169 -28.42 0.98 -16.93
C VAL A 169 -27.21 0.06 -17.05
N GLU A 170 -26.19 0.52 -17.76
CA GLU A 170 -24.85 -0.05 -17.71
C GLU A 170 -23.84 1.04 -17.33
N LEU A 171 -22.89 0.71 -16.47
CA LEU A 171 -21.78 1.57 -16.07
C LEU A 171 -20.47 0.94 -16.54
N ASN A 172 -19.72 1.60 -17.43
CA ASN A 172 -18.51 1.04 -18.05
C ASN A 172 -18.68 -0.39 -18.63
N ASN A 173 -19.85 -0.67 -19.21
CA ASN A 173 -20.28 -1.98 -19.75
C ASN A 173 -20.67 -3.04 -18.69
N GLU A 174 -20.78 -2.65 -17.43
CA GLU A 174 -21.33 -3.51 -16.37
C GLU A 174 -22.81 -3.18 -16.14
N ARG A 175 -23.66 -4.20 -16.11
CA ARG A 175 -25.09 -4.03 -15.90
C ARG A 175 -25.41 -3.70 -14.45
N ILE A 176 -26.22 -2.67 -14.25
CA ILE A 176 -26.66 -2.23 -12.93
C ILE A 176 -28.15 -2.49 -12.76
N THR A 177 -28.51 -3.09 -11.63
CA THR A 177 -29.91 -3.25 -11.23
C THR A 177 -30.44 -1.90 -10.72
N VAL A 178 -31.51 -1.41 -11.34
CA VAL A 178 -32.17 -0.17 -10.93
C VAL A 178 -33.10 -0.41 -9.73
N ILE A 179 -33.17 0.61 -8.87
CA ILE A 179 -34.06 0.63 -7.70
C ILE A 179 -35.48 0.95 -8.15
N ASP A 180 -35.61 2.03 -8.93
CA ASP A 180 -36.84 2.48 -9.55
C ASP A 180 -36.56 3.21 -10.87
N GLN A 181 -37.61 3.39 -11.66
CA GLN A 181 -37.57 4.17 -12.88
C GLN A 181 -38.96 4.73 -13.20
N ASN A 182 -38.97 5.84 -13.92
CA ASN A 182 -40.14 6.42 -14.57
C ASN A 182 -39.66 7.21 -15.80
N LYS A 183 -40.60 7.83 -16.51
CA LYS A 183 -40.31 8.60 -17.74
C LYS A 183 -39.32 9.76 -17.56
N ASP A 184 -39.17 10.29 -16.35
CA ASP A 184 -38.38 11.48 -16.06
C ASP A 184 -37.11 11.15 -15.24
N SER A 185 -37.01 9.95 -14.66
CA SER A 185 -35.86 9.58 -13.84
C SER A 185 -35.62 8.08 -13.73
N ILE A 186 -34.34 7.68 -13.63
CA ILE A 186 -33.90 6.32 -13.28
C ILE A 186 -33.00 6.40 -12.05
N ARG A 187 -33.23 5.54 -11.04
CA ARG A 187 -32.46 5.52 -9.79
C ARG A 187 -31.77 4.18 -9.59
N PHE A 188 -30.50 4.21 -9.20
CA PHE A 188 -29.74 2.99 -8.88
C PHE A 188 -28.70 3.23 -7.80
N LEU A 189 -28.23 2.15 -7.16
CA LEU A 189 -27.15 2.21 -6.20
C LEU A 189 -25.81 2.11 -6.92
N LEU A 190 -24.85 2.96 -6.56
CA LEU A 190 -23.49 2.84 -7.09
C LEU A 190 -22.87 1.48 -6.72
N PRO A 191 -22.39 0.67 -7.70
CA PRO A 191 -21.91 -0.69 -7.46
C PRO A 191 -20.58 -0.75 -6.70
N TYR A 192 -20.28 -1.93 -6.14
CA TYR A 192 -19.14 -2.19 -5.23
C TYR A 192 -17.76 -2.20 -5.89
N ASN A 193 -17.71 -2.29 -7.20
CA ASN A 193 -16.52 -2.57 -8.00
C ASN A 193 -16.14 -1.41 -8.92
N ILE A 194 -16.58 -0.19 -8.62
CA ILE A 194 -16.10 0.99 -9.34
C ILE A 194 -14.63 1.22 -9.00
N ASP A 195 -13.82 1.20 -10.05
CA ASP A 195 -12.38 1.39 -10.03
C ASP A 195 -11.92 2.51 -10.98
N LYS A 196 -12.85 3.37 -11.42
CA LYS A 196 -12.53 4.57 -12.23
C LYS A 196 -13.09 5.84 -11.64
N HIS A 197 -12.34 6.93 -11.80
CA HIS A 197 -12.79 8.25 -11.41
C HIS A 197 -13.95 8.75 -12.29
N GLU A 198 -13.82 8.60 -13.60
CA GLU A 198 -14.85 8.94 -14.58
C GLU A 198 -15.48 7.68 -15.16
N ASN A 199 -16.80 7.58 -15.07
CA ASN A 199 -17.54 6.39 -15.50
C ASN A 199 -18.56 6.78 -16.56
N ASN A 200 -18.50 6.08 -17.69
CA ASN A 200 -19.48 6.23 -18.76
C ASN A 200 -20.74 5.47 -18.38
N ILE A 201 -21.89 6.12 -18.57
CA ILE A 201 -23.19 5.51 -18.32
C ILE A 201 -23.91 5.30 -19.66
N LEU A 202 -24.46 4.10 -19.81
CA LEU A 202 -25.37 3.74 -20.89
C LEU A 202 -26.76 3.55 -20.27
N VAL A 203 -27.75 4.20 -20.87
CA VAL A 203 -29.17 4.06 -20.50
C VAL A 203 -29.94 3.49 -21.68
N ASN A 204 -30.64 2.38 -21.45
CA ASN A 204 -31.64 1.85 -22.38
C ASN A 204 -33.00 2.45 -22.02
N ALA A 205 -33.61 3.12 -22.99
CA ALA A 205 -34.97 3.68 -22.89
C ALA A 205 -35.57 3.76 -24.29
N GLN A 206 -36.89 3.60 -24.42
CA GLN A 206 -37.58 3.65 -25.73
C GLN A 206 -36.97 2.71 -26.78
N LEU A 207 -36.47 1.54 -26.36
CA LEU A 207 -35.73 0.57 -27.20
C LEU A 207 -34.44 1.13 -27.83
N ARG A 208 -33.94 2.27 -27.36
CA ARG A 208 -32.73 2.95 -27.83
C ARG A 208 -31.67 2.97 -26.73
N LYS A 209 -30.41 3.12 -27.15
CA LYS A 209 -29.24 3.28 -26.28
C LYS A 209 -28.82 4.74 -26.22
N LEU A 210 -28.74 5.30 -25.02
CA LEU A 210 -28.18 6.61 -24.75
C LEU A 210 -26.83 6.41 -24.05
N ILE A 211 -25.79 7.08 -24.52
CA ILE A 211 -24.47 7.07 -23.88
C ILE A 211 -24.20 8.48 -23.37
N LYS A 212 -23.89 8.60 -22.08
CA LYS A 212 -23.36 9.82 -21.47
C LYS A 212 -21.94 9.53 -21.00
N GLU A 213 -20.98 10.07 -21.73
CA GLU A 213 -19.57 10.03 -21.34
C GLU A 213 -19.37 10.80 -20.04
N LYS A 214 -18.53 10.25 -19.14
CA LYS A 214 -18.26 10.81 -17.80
C LYS A 214 -19.54 11.12 -17.01
N GLY A 215 -20.59 10.32 -17.21
CA GLY A 215 -21.91 10.56 -16.61
C GLY A 215 -21.93 10.37 -15.10
N VAL A 216 -21.06 9.52 -14.56
CA VAL A 216 -20.88 9.33 -13.11
C VAL A 216 -19.43 9.59 -12.75
N VAL A 217 -19.19 10.63 -11.95
CA VAL A 217 -17.85 11.05 -11.53
C VAL A 217 -17.72 10.86 -10.03
N ILE A 218 -16.71 10.10 -9.61
CA ILE A 218 -16.34 9.92 -8.21
C ILE A 218 -15.59 11.18 -7.76
N PRO A 219 -15.96 11.84 -6.66
CA PRO A 219 -15.29 13.06 -6.23
C PRO A 219 -13.83 12.78 -5.82
N ASP A 220 -12.95 13.75 -6.06
CA ASP A 220 -11.54 13.67 -5.65
C ASP A 220 -11.44 13.53 -4.12
N PRO A 221 -10.46 12.77 -3.59
CA PRO A 221 -10.23 12.71 -2.16
C PRO A 221 -9.83 14.08 -1.62
N ILE A 222 -10.29 14.40 -0.41
CA ILE A 222 -9.93 15.64 0.28
C ILE A 222 -9.28 15.26 1.60
N ILE A 223 -8.13 15.86 1.91
CA ILE A 223 -7.48 15.76 3.22
C ILE A 223 -7.72 17.09 3.94
N SER A 224 -8.23 17.05 5.16
CA SER A 224 -8.49 18.22 6.00
C SER A 224 -7.53 18.32 7.18
N GLY A 225 -6.81 17.25 7.51
CA GLY A 225 -5.79 17.26 8.56
C GLY A 225 -5.43 15.86 9.05
N VAL A 226 -4.73 15.83 10.18
CA VAL A 226 -4.30 14.60 10.84
C VAL A 226 -4.52 14.68 12.34
N SER A 227 -4.61 13.53 13.02
CA SER A 227 -4.77 13.49 14.47
C SER A 227 -3.55 13.97 15.28
N ARG A 228 -2.37 14.02 14.66
CA ARG A 228 -1.13 14.54 15.24
C ARG A 228 -0.10 14.83 14.15
N ASP A 229 0.78 15.79 14.40
CA ASP A 229 1.86 16.21 13.51
C ASP A 229 3.22 15.59 13.86
N SER A 230 3.35 15.00 15.05
CA SER A 230 4.64 14.56 15.58
C SER A 230 4.59 13.09 15.98
N LEU A 231 5.34 12.27 15.23
CA LEU A 231 5.05 10.87 14.99
C LEU A 231 6.12 9.89 15.48
N LEU A 232 5.69 8.72 15.94
CA LEU A 232 6.50 7.53 16.16
C LEU A 232 6.23 6.47 15.09
N ILE A 233 7.30 5.86 14.58
CA ILE A 233 7.22 4.74 13.63
C ILE A 233 6.39 3.59 14.22
N GLY A 234 5.48 3.04 13.41
CA GLY A 234 4.55 1.97 13.78
C GLY A 234 3.33 2.41 14.58
N GLU A 235 3.24 3.68 15.00
CA GLU A 235 2.04 4.18 15.67
C GLU A 235 0.88 4.40 14.68
N SER A 236 -0.36 4.48 15.18
CA SER A 236 -1.52 4.83 14.36
C SER A 236 -1.66 6.35 14.19
N LEU A 237 -1.88 6.77 12.94
CA LEU A 237 -2.20 8.12 12.50
C LEU A 237 -3.60 8.12 11.88
N THR A 238 -4.45 9.07 12.27
CA THR A 238 -5.75 9.26 11.62
C THR A 238 -5.62 10.43 10.64
N VAL A 239 -5.91 10.18 9.37
CA VAL A 239 -6.01 11.20 8.32
C VAL A 239 -7.47 11.60 8.22
N TYR A 240 -7.79 12.86 8.48
CA TYR A 240 -9.15 13.41 8.36
C TYR A 240 -9.37 13.96 6.96
N GLY A 241 -10.60 13.86 6.48
CA GLY A 241 -10.93 14.26 5.12
C GLY A 241 -12.36 13.98 4.72
N SER A 242 -12.58 13.85 3.42
CA SER A 242 -13.85 13.43 2.85
C SER A 242 -13.63 12.72 1.51
N ASN A 243 -14.69 12.10 1.00
CA ASN A 243 -14.68 11.31 -0.25
C ASN A 243 -13.84 10.03 -0.16
N PHE A 244 -13.79 9.43 1.03
CA PHE A 244 -13.18 8.12 1.26
C PHE A 244 -14.25 7.01 1.20
N PHE A 245 -13.84 5.82 0.78
CA PHE A 245 -14.73 4.66 0.59
C PHE A 245 -14.68 3.75 1.81
N GLU A 246 -15.62 3.96 2.73
CA GLU A 246 -15.74 3.19 3.98
C GLU A 246 -15.67 1.67 3.77
N SER A 247 -14.86 0.99 4.60
CA SER A 247 -14.65 -0.46 4.56
C SER A 247 -14.10 -1.01 3.23
N ARG A 248 -13.39 -0.18 2.44
CA ARG A 248 -12.81 -0.54 1.13
C ARG A 248 -11.36 -0.08 1.00
N ASP A 249 -10.52 -0.54 1.92
CA ASP A 249 -9.07 -0.30 1.95
C ASP A 249 -8.37 -0.55 0.59
N TYR A 250 -8.76 -1.58 -0.17
CA TYR A 250 -8.16 -1.90 -1.47
C TYR A 250 -8.35 -0.83 -2.56
N LEU A 251 -9.28 0.11 -2.39
CA LEU A 251 -9.47 1.26 -3.29
C LEU A 251 -8.61 2.47 -2.91
N HIS A 252 -7.87 2.38 -1.79
CA HIS A 252 -7.09 3.46 -1.24
C HIS A 252 -5.61 3.13 -1.23
N GLU A 253 -4.81 4.17 -1.42
CA GLU A 253 -3.40 4.15 -1.08
C GLU A 253 -3.11 5.40 -0.25
N VAL A 254 -2.53 5.22 0.93
CA VAL A 254 -2.11 6.34 1.78
C VAL A 254 -0.59 6.32 1.90
N TYR A 255 0.01 7.50 1.75
CA TYR A 255 1.44 7.72 1.91
C TYR A 255 1.68 8.75 3.02
N VAL A 256 2.64 8.47 3.87
CA VAL A 256 3.11 9.36 4.93
C VAL A 256 4.57 9.72 4.59
N GLY A 257 4.78 10.96 4.16
CA GLY A 257 5.95 11.34 3.38
C GLY A 257 5.99 10.56 2.05
N GLU A 258 7.14 9.98 1.73
CA GLU A 258 7.34 9.18 0.51
C GLU A 258 6.87 7.72 0.66
N ASN A 259 6.55 7.29 1.87
CA ASN A 259 6.35 5.88 2.20
C ASN A 259 4.87 5.49 2.24
N ARG A 260 4.52 4.37 1.59
CA ARG A 260 3.16 3.81 1.65
C ARG A 260 2.87 3.30 3.06
N ALA A 261 1.77 3.74 3.64
CA ALA A 261 1.29 3.34 4.95
C ALA A 261 0.30 2.18 4.84
N GLN A 262 0.24 1.36 5.89
CA GLN A 262 -0.86 0.42 6.05
C GLN A 262 -2.10 1.16 6.46
N ILE A 263 -3.19 0.79 5.81
CA ILE A 263 -4.53 1.18 6.20
C ILE A 263 -5.01 0.13 7.21
N ASP A 264 -5.28 0.58 8.43
CA ASP A 264 -5.95 -0.23 9.45
C ASP A 264 -7.47 -0.19 9.21
N GLU A 265 -8.00 1.00 8.90
CA GLU A 265 -9.44 1.22 8.74
C GLU A 265 -9.74 2.43 7.86
N VAL A 266 -10.86 2.37 7.13
CA VAL A 266 -11.37 3.45 6.29
C VAL A 266 -12.81 3.77 6.68
N TYR A 267 -13.05 5.04 6.99
CA TYR A 267 -14.36 5.65 7.17
C TYR A 267 -14.63 6.66 6.05
N ARG A 268 -15.82 7.26 6.02
CA ARG A 268 -16.18 8.28 5.00
C ARG A 268 -15.39 9.57 5.14
N ASP A 269 -15.00 9.90 6.37
CA ASP A 269 -14.37 11.17 6.76
C ASP A 269 -12.97 10.99 7.35
N SER A 270 -12.49 9.76 7.46
CA SER A 270 -11.18 9.47 8.01
C SER A 270 -10.59 8.15 7.55
N ILE A 271 -9.26 8.06 7.54
CA ILE A 271 -8.50 6.84 7.31
C ILE A 271 -7.53 6.66 8.46
N ILE A 272 -7.52 5.49 9.09
CA ILE A 272 -6.54 5.14 10.13
C ILE A 272 -5.42 4.36 9.47
N VAL A 273 -4.18 4.84 9.64
CA VAL A 273 -2.99 4.23 9.06
C VAL A 273 -1.89 4.01 10.08
N LYS A 274 -0.98 3.07 9.81
CA LYS A 274 0.28 2.91 10.57
C LYS A 274 1.40 3.74 9.96
N VAL A 275 2.11 4.50 10.79
CA VAL A 275 3.31 5.23 10.35
C VAL A 275 4.35 4.23 9.82
N PRO A 276 4.77 4.34 8.55
CA PRO A 276 5.69 3.38 7.93
C PRO A 276 7.04 3.25 8.64
N LEU A 277 7.75 2.17 8.34
CA LEU A 277 9.10 1.94 8.87
C LEU A 277 10.17 2.85 8.22
N GLY A 278 9.88 3.33 7.01
CA GLY A 278 10.78 4.10 6.15
C GLY A 278 11.03 3.41 4.79
N PRO A 279 12.09 3.82 4.06
CA PRO A 279 13.15 4.75 4.46
C PRO A 279 12.71 6.22 4.52
N TYR A 280 13.35 7.02 5.36
CA TYR A 280 13.14 8.45 5.51
C TYR A 280 14.45 9.21 5.28
N THR A 281 14.45 10.14 4.33
CA THR A 281 15.62 10.98 4.06
C THR A 281 15.82 12.06 5.11
N HIS A 282 14.76 12.47 5.82
CA HIS A 282 14.76 13.51 6.86
C HIS A 282 13.65 13.23 7.89
N ARG A 283 13.72 13.88 9.05
CA ARG A 283 12.65 13.82 10.08
C ARG A 283 11.41 14.59 9.70
N ASN A 284 11.59 15.71 8.99
CA ASN A 284 10.51 16.48 8.40
C ASN A 284 10.00 15.70 7.19
N ILE A 285 8.92 14.95 7.38
CA ILE A 285 8.28 14.18 6.32
C ILE A 285 7.07 14.90 5.73
N ASN A 286 6.60 15.96 6.41
CA ASN A 286 5.67 17.02 6.00
C ASN A 286 4.31 16.56 5.47
N THR A 287 4.27 15.72 4.45
CA THR A 287 3.09 15.49 3.62
C THR A 287 2.35 14.19 3.92
N VAL A 288 1.04 14.21 3.72
CA VAL A 288 0.22 13.02 3.55
C VAL A 288 -0.36 13.04 2.14
N ARG A 289 -0.25 11.91 1.43
CA ARG A 289 -0.92 11.72 0.14
C ARG A 289 -1.95 10.59 0.26
N VAL A 290 -3.16 10.87 -0.20
CA VAL A 290 -4.24 9.88 -0.27
C VAL A 290 -4.66 9.74 -1.73
N LYS A 291 -4.57 8.52 -2.25
CA LYS A 291 -5.12 8.14 -3.54
C LYS A 291 -6.38 7.32 -3.32
N VAL A 292 -7.44 7.70 -4.01
CA VAL A 292 -8.72 6.99 -4.07
C VAL A 292 -8.98 6.69 -5.53
N VAL A 293 -9.02 5.42 -5.88
CA VAL A 293 -9.19 4.98 -7.28
C VAL A 293 -8.04 5.52 -8.16
N GLU A 294 -8.31 6.44 -9.09
CA GLU A 294 -7.32 7.01 -10.01
C GLU A 294 -6.87 8.42 -9.60
N LYS A 295 -7.47 8.98 -8.55
CA LYS A 295 -7.23 10.35 -8.11
C LYS A 295 -6.46 10.40 -6.82
N GLU A 296 -5.53 11.34 -6.75
CA GLU A 296 -4.71 11.56 -5.58
C GLU A 296 -4.77 13.01 -5.13
N THR A 297 -4.68 13.20 -3.82
CA THR A 297 -4.52 14.51 -3.19
C THR A 297 -3.34 14.44 -2.22
N THR A 298 -2.60 15.53 -2.08
CA THR A 298 -1.44 15.63 -1.19
C THR A 298 -1.53 16.92 -0.41
N GLU A 299 -1.38 16.84 0.90
CA GLU A 299 -1.37 18.00 1.79
C GLU A 299 -0.08 18.02 2.61
N ASP A 300 0.52 19.20 2.76
CA ASP A 300 1.58 19.45 3.72
C ASP A 300 0.97 19.76 5.09
N LEU A 301 1.19 18.85 6.03
CA LEU A 301 0.65 18.88 7.38
C LEU A 301 1.75 19.01 8.44
N GLY A 302 2.97 19.39 8.04
CA GLY A 302 4.09 19.63 8.95
C GLY A 302 4.52 18.40 9.76
N LEU A 303 4.37 17.19 9.19
CA LEU A 303 4.68 15.94 9.89
C LEU A 303 6.17 15.79 10.24
N TYR A 304 6.46 15.40 11.49
CA TYR A 304 7.81 15.22 12.05
C TYR A 304 7.99 13.84 12.72
N LEU A 305 9.11 13.15 12.46
CA LEU A 305 9.48 11.90 13.11
C LEU A 305 10.26 12.09 14.42
N LYS A 306 9.67 11.63 15.53
CA LYS A 306 10.23 11.68 16.89
C LYS A 306 11.19 10.55 17.24
N ASN A 307 11.20 9.42 16.51
CA ASN A 307 12.07 8.29 16.85
C ASN A 307 13.54 8.71 16.87
N THR A 308 14.29 8.41 17.94
CA THR A 308 15.73 8.69 17.97
C THR A 308 16.43 8.12 16.75
N TRP A 309 16.15 6.87 16.42
CA TRP A 309 16.62 6.19 15.22
C TRP A 309 15.51 6.06 14.18
N TYR A 310 15.81 6.44 12.94
CA TYR A 310 14.93 6.21 11.79
C TYR A 310 15.70 5.52 10.67
N GLN A 311 15.00 4.68 9.90
CA GLN A 311 15.58 4.01 8.75
C GLN A 311 15.88 5.04 7.67
N TYR A 312 17.15 5.26 7.40
CA TYR A 312 17.63 6.16 6.35
C TYR A 312 17.88 5.41 5.04
N GLY A 313 18.50 4.23 5.13
CA GLY A 313 18.89 3.43 3.99
C GLY A 313 18.61 1.95 4.17
N ARG A 314 18.79 1.18 3.10
CA ARG A 314 18.72 -0.29 3.14
C ARG A 314 19.49 -0.93 1.99
N ILE A 315 19.82 -2.20 2.16
CA ILE A 315 20.24 -3.10 1.09
C ILE A 315 19.57 -4.46 1.30
N ASP A 316 18.95 -4.98 0.25
CA ASP A 316 18.30 -6.28 0.29
C ASP A 316 19.35 -7.38 0.56
N ALA A 317 18.97 -8.46 1.25
CA ALA A 317 19.88 -9.58 1.54
C ALA A 317 20.53 -10.15 0.26
N ARG A 318 19.74 -10.20 -0.83
CA ARG A 318 20.21 -10.58 -2.16
C ARG A 318 21.18 -9.58 -2.77
N GLY A 319 21.06 -8.29 -2.45
CA GLY A 319 22.03 -7.27 -2.87
C GLY A 319 23.41 -7.51 -2.27
N LEU A 320 23.46 -7.99 -1.01
CA LEU A 320 24.70 -8.38 -0.36
C LEU A 320 25.26 -9.71 -0.90
N THR A 321 24.44 -10.63 -1.38
CA THR A 321 24.91 -11.97 -1.81
C THR A 321 25.09 -12.11 -3.33
N ASP A 322 25.04 -11.01 -4.07
CA ASP A 322 25.01 -11.03 -5.55
C ASP A 322 23.89 -11.94 -6.09
N GLY A 323 22.73 -11.89 -5.42
CA GLY A 323 21.50 -12.58 -5.81
C GLY A 323 21.38 -14.05 -5.41
N ARG A 324 22.39 -14.64 -4.75
CA ARG A 324 22.45 -16.10 -4.54
C ARG A 324 21.78 -16.62 -3.28
N TYR A 325 21.81 -15.84 -2.21
CA TYR A 325 21.27 -16.27 -0.92
C TYR A 325 20.25 -15.27 -0.39
N ASP A 326 19.22 -15.81 0.26
CA ASP A 326 18.24 -15.03 1.00
C ASP A 326 18.76 -14.63 2.39
N TRP A 327 20.03 -14.93 2.70
CA TRP A 327 20.68 -14.57 3.95
C TRP A 327 22.20 -14.43 3.77
N ASP A 328 22.73 -13.29 4.19
CA ASP A 328 24.13 -13.06 4.56
C ASP A 328 24.13 -12.01 5.68
N TYR A 329 25.28 -11.63 6.21
CA TYR A 329 25.34 -10.59 7.23
C TYR A 329 26.50 -9.62 7.03
N ILE A 330 26.19 -8.35 7.31
CA ILE A 330 27.22 -7.34 7.48
C ILE A 330 28.16 -7.77 8.60
N SER A 331 29.44 -7.73 8.26
CA SER A 331 30.51 -8.25 9.09
C SER A 331 30.76 -7.35 10.29
N GLY A 332 31.12 -7.93 11.44
CA GLY A 332 31.65 -7.15 12.58
C GLY A 332 33.01 -6.50 12.27
N TRP A 333 33.66 -6.89 11.17
CA TRP A 333 34.91 -6.33 10.66
C TRP A 333 34.69 -5.25 9.59
N SER A 334 33.48 -4.68 9.55
CA SER A 334 33.17 -3.52 8.72
C SER A 334 33.87 -2.27 9.26
N PHE A 335 34.11 -1.28 8.40
CA PHE A 335 34.83 -0.07 8.77
C PHE A 335 34.37 1.13 7.97
N SER A 336 34.65 2.33 8.47
CA SER A 336 34.47 3.58 7.73
C SER A 336 35.81 4.09 7.18
N TYR A 337 35.81 4.59 5.96
CA TYR A 337 36.94 5.29 5.36
C TYR A 337 36.43 6.32 4.35
N ASN A 338 37.02 7.52 4.35
CA ASN A 338 36.71 8.60 3.39
C ASN A 338 35.19 8.82 3.19
N ASP A 339 34.50 9.11 4.29
CA ASP A 339 33.05 9.33 4.35
C ASP A 339 32.15 8.21 3.84
N SER A 340 32.67 6.98 3.75
CA SER A 340 31.93 5.82 3.30
C SER A 340 32.08 4.67 4.29
N PHE A 341 31.07 3.80 4.33
CA PHE A 341 31.10 2.57 5.11
C PHE A 341 31.40 1.38 4.18
N TYR A 342 32.24 0.46 4.62
CA TYR A 342 32.65 -0.72 3.87
C TYR A 342 32.38 -1.97 4.71
N THR A 343 31.76 -2.96 4.08
CA THR A 343 31.59 -4.30 4.66
C THR A 343 32.02 -5.34 3.64
N LEU A 344 32.50 -6.47 4.14
CA LEU A 344 32.77 -7.65 3.32
C LEU A 344 31.49 -8.10 2.62
N GLN A 345 31.68 -8.59 1.40
CA GLN A 345 30.67 -9.17 0.56
C GLN A 345 31.16 -10.52 0.05
N PHE A 346 30.46 -11.59 0.41
CA PHE A 346 30.76 -12.94 -0.05
C PHE A 346 29.94 -13.25 -1.31
N ARG A 347 30.60 -13.75 -2.36
CA ARG A 347 29.97 -14.03 -3.65
C ARG A 347 30.30 -15.47 -4.07
N GLY A 348 29.35 -16.13 -4.71
CA GLY A 348 29.54 -17.52 -5.17
C GLY A 348 28.80 -18.56 -4.34
N SER A 349 29.30 -19.80 -4.31
CA SER A 349 28.78 -20.87 -3.44
C SER A 349 29.16 -20.63 -1.96
N GLY A 350 28.58 -21.34 -0.99
CA GLY A 350 29.00 -21.31 0.43
C GLY A 350 28.56 -20.13 1.31
N GLY A 351 28.52 -18.88 0.84
CA GLY A 351 28.27 -17.70 1.70
C GLY A 351 29.28 -17.57 2.85
N PHE A 352 28.96 -16.82 3.92
CA PHE A 352 29.89 -16.66 5.07
C PHE A 352 30.23 -17.98 5.78
N PHE A 353 29.23 -18.86 5.97
CA PHE A 353 29.40 -20.11 6.72
C PHE A 353 29.91 -21.28 5.88
N GLY A 354 30.14 -21.06 4.58
CA GLY A 354 30.73 -22.02 3.66
C GLY A 354 31.96 -21.44 2.98
N ASN A 355 32.35 -22.03 1.86
CA ASN A 355 33.46 -21.55 1.04
C ASN A 355 32.93 -20.64 -0.07
N PRO A 356 33.10 -19.31 0.04
CA PRO A 356 32.75 -18.39 -1.03
C PRO A 356 33.64 -18.65 -2.25
N ASP A 357 33.09 -18.44 -3.46
CA ASP A 357 33.90 -18.51 -4.68
C ASP A 357 34.77 -17.25 -4.82
N LYS A 358 34.27 -16.12 -4.31
CA LYS A 358 34.90 -14.80 -4.39
C LYS A 358 34.52 -13.96 -3.17
N VAL A 359 35.40 -13.02 -2.83
CA VAL A 359 35.13 -12.00 -1.80
C VAL A 359 35.40 -10.61 -2.38
N GLY A 360 34.66 -9.62 -1.91
CA GLY A 360 34.86 -8.22 -2.22
C GLY A 360 34.38 -7.35 -1.08
N PHE A 361 34.33 -6.05 -1.32
CA PHE A 361 33.61 -5.11 -0.46
C PHE A 361 32.32 -4.66 -1.12
N VAL A 362 31.36 -4.29 -0.29
CA VAL A 362 30.29 -3.37 -0.68
C VAL A 362 30.45 -2.08 0.12
N LYS A 363 30.33 -0.97 -0.58
CA LYS A 363 30.51 0.38 -0.07
C LYS A 363 29.14 1.05 0.06
N TYR A 364 28.85 1.62 1.22
CA TYR A 364 27.70 2.50 1.42
C TYR A 364 28.17 3.95 1.46
N ASN A 365 27.56 4.78 0.62
CA ASN A 365 27.71 6.22 0.63
C ASN A 365 26.53 6.85 1.38
N PRO A 366 26.73 7.39 2.61
CA PRO A 366 25.66 7.98 3.39
C PRO A 366 25.10 9.27 2.77
N ALA A 367 25.91 10.07 2.07
CA ALA A 367 25.45 11.31 1.44
C ALA A 367 24.46 11.05 0.29
N LEU A 368 24.67 9.97 -0.46
CA LEU A 368 23.82 9.57 -1.59
C LEU A 368 22.77 8.51 -1.22
N ASN A 369 22.85 7.96 0.00
CA ASN A 369 22.05 6.82 0.43
C ASN A 369 22.10 5.64 -0.57
N SER A 370 23.31 5.29 -1.02
CA SER A 370 23.51 4.32 -2.10
C SER A 370 24.55 3.28 -1.74
N TRP A 371 24.34 2.06 -2.20
CA TRP A 371 25.30 0.96 -2.10
C TRP A 371 26.00 0.71 -3.43
N GLU A 372 27.30 0.44 -3.37
CA GLU A 372 28.17 0.19 -4.52
C GLU A 372 28.98 -1.10 -4.29
N THR A 373 28.89 -2.03 -5.23
CA THR A 373 29.64 -3.29 -5.23
C THR A 373 31.05 -3.04 -5.75
N MET A 374 32.07 -3.29 -4.92
CA MET A 374 33.48 -3.13 -5.30
C MET A 374 33.99 -4.35 -6.10
N PRO A 375 35.10 -4.23 -6.85
CA PRO A 375 35.76 -5.38 -7.47
C PRO A 375 36.07 -6.51 -6.48
N ASN A 376 36.20 -7.74 -6.99
CA ASN A 376 36.63 -8.86 -6.14
C ASN A 376 38.08 -8.68 -5.71
N ILE A 377 38.39 -9.16 -4.51
CA ILE A 377 39.74 -9.28 -4.00
C ILE A 377 40.31 -10.60 -4.51
N ASP A 378 41.51 -10.56 -5.07
CA ASP A 378 42.19 -11.71 -5.68
C ASP A 378 42.84 -12.60 -4.61
N ILE A 379 42.02 -13.31 -3.83
CA ILE A 379 42.45 -14.27 -2.81
C ILE A 379 41.90 -15.65 -3.15
N ASP A 380 42.80 -16.64 -3.15
CA ASP A 380 42.43 -18.05 -3.30
C ASP A 380 41.84 -18.62 -2.00
N PHE A 381 40.72 -19.32 -2.14
CA PHE A 381 40.05 -20.08 -1.07
C PHE A 381 40.42 -21.56 -1.12
N ASP A 382 40.65 -22.16 0.03
CA ASP A 382 40.83 -23.61 0.14
C ASP A 382 39.47 -24.32 -0.06
N PRO A 383 39.30 -25.17 -1.10
CA PRO A 383 38.04 -25.85 -1.34
C PRO A 383 37.68 -26.87 -0.25
N ASP A 384 38.67 -27.41 0.47
CA ASP A 384 38.52 -28.50 1.43
C ASP A 384 38.32 -28.00 2.87
N ARG A 385 38.39 -26.69 3.11
CA ARG A 385 38.31 -26.09 4.44
C ARG A 385 37.55 -24.77 4.43
N ILE A 386 36.79 -24.50 5.49
CA ILE A 386 36.16 -23.18 5.71
C ILE A 386 37.23 -22.16 6.11
N ASP A 387 37.63 -21.33 5.13
CA ASP A 387 38.50 -20.18 5.34
C ASP A 387 37.66 -18.99 5.85
N GLN A 388 37.83 -18.62 7.12
CA GLN A 388 37.17 -17.43 7.68
C GLN A 388 37.98 -16.18 7.37
N PHE A 389 37.31 -15.12 6.92
CA PHE A 389 37.92 -13.86 6.48
C PHE A 389 37.67 -12.72 7.46
N TYR A 390 38.74 -11.98 7.75
CA TYR A 390 38.74 -10.88 8.71
C TYR A 390 39.45 -9.68 8.11
N THR A 391 38.88 -8.49 8.30
CA THR A 391 39.40 -7.23 7.75
C THR A 391 39.68 -6.21 8.84
N PHE A 392 40.78 -5.47 8.69
CA PHE A 392 41.17 -4.43 9.63
C PHE A 392 41.60 -3.19 8.87
N SER A 393 40.82 -2.12 8.99
CA SER A 393 41.16 -0.84 8.35
C SER A 393 42.40 -0.23 9.01
N LEU A 394 43.30 0.32 8.20
CA LEU A 394 44.45 1.09 8.67
C LEU A 394 44.15 2.60 8.69
N ASN A 395 42.92 3.00 8.37
CA ASN A 395 42.45 4.39 8.31
C ASN A 395 43.21 5.28 7.30
N ASP A 396 43.96 4.68 6.37
CA ASP A 396 44.79 5.38 5.38
C ASP A 396 44.49 4.94 3.92
N GLY A 397 43.40 4.20 3.72
CA GLY A 397 43.02 3.60 2.44
C GLY A 397 43.53 2.18 2.25
N ASN A 398 44.34 1.67 3.17
CA ASN A 398 44.74 0.26 3.21
C ASN A 398 43.91 -0.52 4.23
N VAL A 399 43.78 -1.82 3.96
CA VAL A 399 43.12 -2.80 4.82
C VAL A 399 44.05 -3.99 4.97
N TYR A 400 44.28 -4.43 6.21
CA TYR A 400 44.85 -5.76 6.42
C TYR A 400 43.76 -6.81 6.37
N ILE A 401 44.07 -7.90 5.68
CA ILE A 401 43.18 -9.05 5.52
C ILE A 401 43.86 -10.25 6.17
N TYR A 402 43.15 -10.88 7.10
CA TYR A 402 43.56 -12.15 7.69
C TYR A 402 42.59 -13.26 7.27
N VAL A 403 43.16 -14.37 6.79
CA VAL A 403 42.44 -15.59 6.44
C VAL A 403 42.78 -16.67 7.47
N ALA A 404 41.79 -17.32 8.06
CA ALA A 404 41.97 -18.28 9.14
C ALA A 404 42.60 -19.63 8.67
N ARG A 405 43.88 -19.59 8.32
CA ARG A 405 44.67 -20.76 7.88
C ARG A 405 46.14 -20.64 8.28
N GLN A 406 46.89 -21.72 8.08
CA GLN A 406 48.27 -21.84 8.57
C GLN A 406 49.30 -21.06 7.76
N THR A 407 49.11 -20.96 6.45
CA THR A 407 50.02 -20.28 5.53
C THR A 407 49.23 -19.42 4.55
N ASN A 408 49.90 -18.44 3.93
CA ASN A 408 49.27 -17.52 2.97
C ASN A 408 48.04 -16.87 3.60
N ASN A 409 48.22 -16.32 4.80
CA ASN A 409 47.13 -15.99 5.72
C ASN A 409 47.01 -14.49 6.03
N PHE A 410 47.96 -13.66 5.57
CA PHE A 410 47.96 -12.23 5.86
C PHE A 410 48.32 -11.37 4.65
N TYR A 411 47.51 -10.34 4.38
CA TYR A 411 47.63 -9.50 3.19
C TYR A 411 47.40 -8.02 3.51
N LYS A 412 48.01 -7.14 2.72
CA LYS A 412 47.67 -5.72 2.64
C LYS A 412 46.90 -5.45 1.36
N TYR A 413 45.72 -4.86 1.47
CA TYR A 413 44.86 -4.49 0.35
C TYR A 413 44.71 -2.98 0.27
N ASP A 414 44.98 -2.40 -0.89
CA ASP A 414 44.74 -0.98 -1.18
C ASP A 414 43.33 -0.82 -1.75
N LEU A 415 42.47 -0.09 -1.01
CA LEU A 415 41.06 0.14 -1.38
C LEU A 415 40.90 0.98 -2.66
N ILE A 416 41.89 1.79 -3.01
CA ILE A 416 41.84 2.72 -4.15
C ILE A 416 42.32 1.99 -5.41
N SER A 417 43.50 1.37 -5.35
CA SER A 417 44.08 0.69 -6.51
C SER A 417 43.56 -0.74 -6.70
N GLY A 418 42.96 -1.34 -5.67
CA GLY A 418 42.53 -2.73 -5.67
C GLY A 418 43.67 -3.74 -5.61
N VAL A 419 44.91 -3.28 -5.36
CA VAL A 419 46.09 -4.14 -5.31
C VAL A 419 46.12 -4.90 -3.99
N LEU A 420 46.25 -6.23 -4.09
CA LEU A 420 46.48 -7.12 -2.96
C LEU A 420 47.95 -7.51 -2.89
N THR A 421 48.58 -7.29 -1.75
CA THR A 421 49.98 -7.61 -1.49
C THR A 421 50.07 -8.63 -0.36
N PRO A 422 50.54 -9.87 -0.61
CA PRO A 422 50.88 -10.81 0.45
C PRO A 422 51.98 -10.22 1.33
N ILE A 423 51.81 -10.33 2.64
CA ILE A 423 52.79 -9.89 3.64
C ILE A 423 53.11 -11.07 4.57
N GLN A 424 53.97 -10.87 5.57
CA GLN A 424 54.37 -11.95 6.45
C GLN A 424 53.16 -12.56 7.16
N ASP A 425 53.02 -13.88 7.01
CA ASP A 425 51.98 -14.67 7.65
C ASP A 425 51.95 -14.43 9.16
N PHE A 426 50.75 -14.39 9.72
CA PHE A 426 50.55 -14.38 11.17
C PHE A 426 50.88 -15.76 11.74
N GLU A 427 51.99 -15.84 12.46
CA GLU A 427 52.54 -17.08 13.01
C GLU A 427 51.85 -17.46 14.33
N ASN A 428 50.87 -18.37 14.25
CA ASN A 428 50.29 -19.02 15.42
C ASN A 428 50.29 -20.53 15.25
N ASN A 429 50.74 -21.26 16.29
CA ASN A 429 50.76 -22.72 16.35
C ASN A 429 49.38 -23.34 16.05
N GLU A 430 48.32 -22.60 16.38
CA GLU A 430 46.95 -22.93 16.02
C GLU A 430 46.30 -21.78 15.25
N VAL A 431 45.41 -22.10 14.32
CA VAL A 431 44.72 -21.08 13.54
C VAL A 431 43.84 -20.22 14.44
N LEU A 432 44.03 -18.91 14.35
CA LEU A 432 43.25 -17.94 15.09
C LEU A 432 41.90 -17.70 14.43
N LYS A 433 40.82 -17.71 15.21
CA LYS A 433 39.45 -17.48 14.76
C LYS A 433 38.83 -16.32 15.52
N LYS A 434 38.03 -15.54 14.82
CA LYS A 434 37.44 -14.27 15.26
C LYS A 434 38.45 -13.36 15.99
N PRO A 435 39.62 -13.11 15.38
CA PRO A 435 40.59 -12.19 15.94
C PRO A 435 40.05 -10.77 16.00
N MET A 436 40.65 -10.00 16.88
CA MET A 436 40.52 -8.55 16.93
C MET A 436 41.81 -7.94 16.41
N GLY A 437 41.69 -6.87 15.63
CA GLY A 437 42.83 -6.13 15.10
C GLY A 437 42.51 -4.65 15.02
N PHE A 438 43.49 -3.82 15.32
CA PHE A 438 43.36 -2.37 15.38
C PHE A 438 44.69 -1.66 15.21
N VAL A 439 44.64 -0.40 14.77
CA VAL A 439 45.80 0.49 14.72
C VAL A 439 45.78 1.39 15.95
N LEU A 440 46.90 1.42 16.68
CA LEU A 440 47.12 2.34 17.79
C LEU A 440 48.39 3.15 17.54
N GLY A 441 48.23 4.45 17.33
CA GLY A 441 49.31 5.29 16.77
C GLY A 441 49.60 4.86 15.33
N ASN A 442 50.80 4.36 15.07
CA ASN A 442 51.23 3.87 13.75
C ASN A 442 51.48 2.36 13.73
N THR A 443 51.05 1.65 14.78
CA THR A 443 51.33 0.22 14.95
C THR A 443 50.03 -0.56 14.86
N PHE A 444 50.01 -1.57 14.02
CA PHE A 444 48.92 -2.53 13.95
C PHE A 444 49.10 -3.61 14.99
N TYR A 445 48.06 -3.85 15.78
CA TYR A 445 47.98 -4.91 16.78
C TYR A 445 46.92 -5.92 16.36
N MET A 446 47.20 -7.19 16.58
CA MET A 446 46.27 -8.29 16.33
C MET A 446 46.38 -9.34 17.43
N GLY A 447 45.25 -9.95 17.77
CA GLY A 447 45.18 -10.96 18.81
C GLY A 447 43.75 -11.33 19.13
N MET A 448 43.51 -11.75 20.37
CA MET A 448 42.18 -12.11 20.87
C MET A 448 41.50 -13.24 20.07
N GLY A 449 40.22 -13.51 20.34
CA GLY A 449 39.48 -14.58 19.68
C GLY A 449 39.77 -15.94 20.29
N TYR A 450 39.80 -16.98 19.47
CA TYR A 450 40.03 -18.35 19.95
C TYR A 450 40.77 -19.19 18.93
N THR A 451 41.39 -20.26 19.43
CA THR A 451 42.02 -21.31 18.64
C THR A 451 41.30 -22.65 18.88
N GLY A 452 41.65 -23.67 18.11
CA GLY A 452 41.09 -25.02 18.22
C GLY A 452 39.95 -25.34 17.25
N GLY A 453 39.58 -26.63 17.23
CA GLY A 453 38.54 -27.21 16.38
C GLY A 453 37.25 -27.48 17.16
N THR A 454 37.18 -28.62 17.83
CA THR A 454 36.02 -29.06 18.64
C THR A 454 35.97 -28.42 20.03
N SER A 455 37.14 -28.14 20.62
CA SER A 455 37.26 -27.36 21.86
C SER A 455 37.70 -25.95 21.52
N ILE A 456 36.95 -24.96 22.00
CA ILE A 456 37.28 -23.53 21.86
C ILE A 456 38.31 -23.19 22.95
N THR A 457 39.52 -22.84 22.52
CA THR A 457 40.57 -22.34 23.41
C THR A 457 40.71 -20.83 23.25
N PRO A 458 40.34 -20.03 24.24
CA PRO A 458 40.48 -18.58 24.17
C PRO A 458 41.92 -18.15 23.96
N ASN A 459 42.14 -17.22 23.04
CA ASN A 459 43.44 -16.59 22.85
C ASN A 459 43.41 -15.20 23.50
N ARG A 460 44.31 -14.93 24.44
CA ARG A 460 44.47 -13.61 25.06
C ARG A 460 45.74 -12.88 24.65
N LYS A 461 46.55 -13.50 23.79
CA LYS A 461 47.84 -12.96 23.36
C LYS A 461 47.64 -11.88 22.29
N PHE A 462 48.54 -10.91 22.30
CA PHE A 462 48.67 -9.86 21.31
C PHE A 462 50.03 -9.86 20.65
N TRP A 463 49.99 -9.53 19.37
CA TRP A 463 51.15 -9.27 18.55
C TRP A 463 50.99 -7.93 17.87
N LYS A 464 52.12 -7.34 17.50
CA LYS A 464 52.17 -6.18 16.64
C LYS A 464 52.86 -6.54 15.33
N PHE A 465 52.40 -5.91 14.26
CA PHE A 465 53.02 -6.04 12.95
C PHE A 465 53.98 -4.88 12.71
N GLU A 466 55.23 -5.20 12.39
CA GLU A 466 56.29 -4.23 12.09
C GLU A 466 56.43 -4.11 10.58
N GLU A 467 55.81 -3.08 9.97
CA GLU A 467 55.81 -2.90 8.51
C GLU A 467 57.24 -2.81 7.92
N GLY A 468 58.15 -2.14 8.63
CA GLY A 468 59.53 -1.92 8.14
C GLY A 468 60.35 -3.20 7.99
N THR A 469 60.06 -4.23 8.78
CA THR A 469 60.74 -5.53 8.71
C THR A 469 59.84 -6.63 8.15
N ASN A 470 58.58 -6.33 7.85
CA ASN A 470 57.55 -7.29 7.45
C ASN A 470 57.54 -8.49 8.40
N SER A 471 57.35 -8.23 9.70
CA SER A 471 57.45 -9.27 10.73
C SER A 471 56.50 -9.05 11.89
N TRP A 472 56.11 -10.13 12.55
CA TRP A 472 55.30 -10.10 13.77
C TRP A 472 56.18 -10.10 15.02
N ALA A 473 55.81 -9.31 16.00
CA ALA A 473 56.42 -9.32 17.32
C ALA A 473 55.36 -9.56 18.39
N TYR A 474 55.61 -10.51 19.30
CA TYR A 474 54.78 -10.68 20.48
C TYR A 474 54.87 -9.43 21.37
N VAL A 475 53.71 -9.00 21.89
CA VAL A 475 53.61 -7.80 22.73
C VAL A 475 53.37 -8.20 24.18
N SER A 476 52.20 -8.75 24.45
CA SER A 476 51.76 -9.14 25.79
C SER A 476 50.53 -10.05 25.69
N GLU A 477 50.04 -10.52 26.83
CA GLU A 477 48.73 -11.14 26.94
C GLU A 477 47.84 -10.29 27.86
N MET A 478 46.57 -10.17 27.48
CA MET A 478 45.57 -9.54 28.33
C MET A 478 45.40 -10.34 29.63
N PRO A 479 45.36 -9.68 30.80
CA PRO A 479 45.25 -10.38 32.07
C PRO A 479 43.96 -11.22 32.19
N TYR A 480 44.05 -12.30 32.95
CA TYR A 480 42.90 -13.17 33.24
C TYR A 480 42.15 -12.71 34.49
N VAL A 481 40.82 -12.66 34.41
CA VAL A 481 39.95 -12.51 35.57
C VAL A 481 39.37 -13.87 35.94
N GLU A 482 39.75 -14.37 37.12
CA GLU A 482 39.26 -15.66 37.62
C GLU A 482 37.73 -15.64 37.81
N GLY A 483 37.08 -16.75 37.47
CA GLY A 483 35.64 -16.92 37.64
C GLY A 483 34.78 -16.35 36.51
N GLN A 484 35.38 -15.74 35.48
CA GLN A 484 34.67 -15.35 34.27
C GLN A 484 34.83 -16.41 33.15
N GLY A 485 33.94 -16.36 32.15
CA GLY A 485 33.84 -17.33 31.05
C GLY A 485 35.07 -17.41 30.12
N ASN A 486 34.90 -18.07 28.98
CA ASN A 486 36.02 -18.38 28.10
C ASN A 486 36.51 -17.14 27.29
N GLY A 487 35.66 -16.20 26.90
CA GLY A 487 36.12 -14.98 26.20
C GLY A 487 36.47 -15.19 24.74
N TYR A 488 35.54 -14.79 23.87
CA TYR A 488 35.73 -14.69 22.42
C TYR A 488 34.76 -13.63 21.89
N HIS A 489 34.98 -13.12 20.67
CA HIS A 489 34.23 -11.97 20.11
C HIS A 489 34.53 -10.65 20.84
N SER A 490 35.80 -10.46 21.18
CA SER A 490 36.30 -9.22 21.75
C SER A 490 36.07 -8.05 20.78
N THR A 491 35.86 -6.89 21.35
CA THR A 491 35.55 -5.65 20.62
C THR A 491 36.24 -4.49 21.30
N TYR A 492 36.46 -3.41 20.55
CA TYR A 492 37.28 -2.29 21.00
C TYR A 492 36.80 -0.95 20.46
N TYR A 493 37.28 0.12 21.09
CA TYR A 493 37.36 1.44 20.49
C TYR A 493 38.68 2.11 20.89
N ILE A 494 39.12 3.08 20.10
CA ILE A 494 40.33 3.86 20.39
C ILE A 494 39.91 5.24 20.88
N ASN A 495 40.53 5.70 21.97
CA ASN A 495 40.36 7.07 22.46
C ASN A 495 41.68 7.59 23.02
N ASN A 496 42.08 8.79 22.61
CA ASN A 496 43.30 9.48 23.09
C ASN A 496 44.56 8.61 23.10
N GLY A 497 44.79 7.82 22.04
CA GLY A 497 45.97 6.97 21.91
C GLY A 497 45.96 5.71 22.78
N LYS A 498 44.80 5.33 23.33
CA LYS A 498 44.58 4.10 24.09
C LYS A 498 43.48 3.25 23.47
N ALA A 499 43.61 1.93 23.58
CA ALA A 499 42.57 0.99 23.17
C ALA A 499 41.76 0.54 24.40
N TYR A 500 40.44 0.63 24.32
CA TYR A 500 39.54 0.11 25.33
C TYR A 500 38.90 -1.16 24.80
N ILE A 501 39.16 -2.28 25.46
CA ILE A 501 38.93 -3.63 24.94
C ILE A 501 38.03 -4.38 25.92
N SER A 502 36.91 -4.91 25.41
CA SER A 502 36.07 -5.84 26.15
C SER A 502 36.25 -7.26 25.62
N ASN A 503 36.23 -8.23 26.54
CA ASN A 503 36.66 -9.61 26.26
C ASN A 503 35.53 -10.50 25.65
N GLY A 504 34.37 -9.90 25.37
CA GLY A 504 33.30 -10.51 24.59
C GLY A 504 32.47 -11.53 25.36
N HIS A 505 32.17 -12.67 24.71
CA HIS A 505 31.16 -13.65 25.13
C HIS A 505 31.24 -14.06 26.61
N GLN A 506 30.19 -13.69 27.36
CA GLN A 506 30.01 -13.98 28.79
C GLN A 506 31.06 -13.35 29.72
N LEU A 507 31.77 -12.33 29.24
CA LEU A 507 32.76 -11.57 29.98
C LEU A 507 32.30 -10.14 30.21
N TYR A 508 32.63 -9.62 31.38
CA TYR A 508 32.23 -8.29 31.83
C TYR A 508 33.43 -7.34 31.87
N ASP A 509 34.64 -7.85 31.78
CA ASP A 509 35.85 -7.08 31.96
C ASP A 509 36.09 -6.12 30.77
N LEU A 510 36.40 -4.87 31.13
CA LEU A 510 36.86 -3.84 30.22
C LEU A 510 38.29 -3.48 30.60
N TRP A 511 39.15 -3.33 29.60
CA TRP A 511 40.56 -3.06 29.80
C TRP A 511 41.03 -1.91 28.92
N GLU A 512 41.83 -1.03 29.50
CA GLU A 512 42.61 -0.02 28.80
C GLU A 512 43.99 -0.62 28.44
N PHE A 513 44.37 -0.51 27.18
CA PHE A 513 45.64 -0.93 26.62
C PHE A 513 46.39 0.25 25.99
N THR A 514 47.69 0.32 26.23
CA THR A 514 48.58 1.37 25.71
C THR A 514 49.74 0.79 24.89
N PRO A 515 50.38 1.59 24.00
CA PRO A 515 51.44 1.09 23.11
C PRO A 515 52.68 0.48 23.80
N ASP A 516 52.95 0.87 25.05
CA ASP A 516 53.99 0.31 25.92
C ASP A 516 53.59 -1.02 26.58
N ALA A 517 52.49 -1.62 26.11
CA ALA A 517 51.95 -2.91 26.55
C ALA A 517 51.45 -2.92 28.00
N SER A 518 50.99 -1.76 28.51
CA SER A 518 50.32 -1.68 29.81
C SER A 518 48.85 -2.06 29.69
N TRP A 519 48.36 -2.75 30.72
CA TRP A 519 46.96 -3.17 30.86
C TRP A 519 46.39 -2.62 32.16
N VAL A 520 45.35 -1.79 32.06
CA VAL A 520 44.64 -1.25 33.22
C VAL A 520 43.19 -1.71 33.18
N ARG A 521 42.76 -2.46 34.20
CA ARG A 521 41.36 -2.88 34.30
C ARG A 521 40.49 -1.66 34.60
N LYS A 522 39.39 -1.56 33.87
CA LYS A 522 38.35 -0.54 34.04
C LYS A 522 37.12 -1.16 34.68
N SER A 523 36.13 -0.34 34.99
CA SER A 523 34.83 -0.80 35.47
C SER A 523 34.22 -1.79 34.48
N ASP A 524 33.67 -2.87 35.04
CA ASP A 524 33.05 -3.94 34.27
C ASP A 524 31.82 -3.42 33.51
N VAL A 525 31.62 -3.87 32.28
CA VAL A 525 30.44 -3.51 31.47
C VAL A 525 29.16 -4.07 32.11
N ILE A 526 28.03 -3.38 31.95
CA ILE A 526 26.78 -3.69 32.69
C ILE A 526 26.13 -5.03 32.23
N ASN A 527 26.41 -5.51 31.02
CA ASN A 527 25.81 -6.72 30.46
C ASN A 527 26.84 -7.41 29.54
N PRO A 528 27.16 -8.71 29.73
CA PRO A 528 28.22 -9.34 28.95
C PRO A 528 27.71 -9.53 27.53
N ALA A 529 28.27 -8.79 26.59
CA ALA A 529 27.79 -8.79 25.23
C ALA A 529 28.73 -9.59 24.33
N SER A 530 28.23 -10.69 23.76
CA SER A 530 28.91 -11.32 22.62
C SER A 530 28.71 -10.44 21.39
N GLU A 531 29.78 -10.04 20.70
CA GLU A 531 29.67 -9.25 19.46
C GLU A 531 28.94 -7.91 19.67
N ALA A 532 29.15 -7.26 20.83
CA ALA A 532 28.65 -5.91 21.03
C ALA A 532 29.26 -4.94 20.02
N VAL A 533 28.43 -4.01 19.57
CA VAL A 533 28.87 -2.92 18.71
C VAL A 533 29.37 -1.80 19.60
N PHE A 534 30.69 -1.58 19.62
CA PHE A 534 31.34 -0.50 20.35
C PHE A 534 31.79 0.60 19.41
N PHE A 535 31.67 1.85 19.84
CA PHE A 535 32.18 3.02 19.15
C PHE A 535 32.46 4.14 20.15
N GLN A 536 33.14 5.19 19.70
CA GLN A 536 33.50 6.33 20.52
C GLN A 536 32.97 7.62 19.91
N ILE A 537 32.46 8.49 20.78
CA ILE A 537 32.12 9.89 20.48
C ILE A 537 32.67 10.69 21.66
N ASP A 538 33.50 11.69 21.36
CA ASP A 538 34.22 12.48 22.36
C ASP A 538 34.94 11.58 23.39
N ASN A 539 34.96 11.93 24.66
CA ASN A 539 35.64 11.14 25.68
C ASN A 539 34.78 10.00 26.25
N LYS A 540 33.88 9.42 25.44
CA LYS A 540 32.92 8.41 25.88
C LYS A 540 32.88 7.23 24.92
N GLY A 541 32.87 6.04 25.48
CA GLY A 541 32.56 4.81 24.76
C GLY A 541 31.06 4.55 24.77
N TYR A 542 30.52 4.07 23.66
CA TYR A 542 29.12 3.65 23.56
C TYR A 542 29.08 2.21 23.10
N TYR A 543 28.13 1.44 23.64
CA TYR A 543 27.93 0.07 23.23
C TYR A 543 26.48 -0.37 23.22
N HIS A 544 26.17 -1.22 22.22
CA HIS A 544 24.90 -1.90 22.08
C HIS A 544 25.12 -3.41 22.29
N PRO A 545 24.62 -4.00 23.39
CA PRO A 545 24.85 -5.39 23.71
C PRO A 545 24.05 -6.30 22.78
N ARG A 546 24.71 -7.26 22.17
CA ARG A 546 24.03 -8.33 21.44
C ARG A 546 23.89 -9.54 22.35
N GLN A 547 22.65 -9.95 22.63
CA GLN A 547 22.36 -11.16 23.39
C GLN A 547 22.17 -12.33 22.41
N TYR A 548 23.00 -13.36 22.55
CA TYR A 548 22.98 -14.56 21.69
C TYR A 548 21.67 -15.37 21.77
N THR A 549 20.82 -15.09 22.77
CA THR A 549 19.59 -15.83 23.09
C THR A 549 18.34 -15.40 22.29
N GLY A 550 18.52 -14.73 21.14
CA GLY A 550 17.42 -14.41 20.23
C GLY A 550 16.59 -13.18 20.62
N TYR A 551 17.04 -12.43 21.63
CA TYR A 551 16.50 -11.11 21.94
C TYR A 551 17.57 -10.07 21.58
N SER A 552 17.31 -9.24 20.56
CA SER A 552 18.06 -8.01 20.37
C SER A 552 17.76 -7.12 21.57
N GLY A 553 18.71 -6.98 22.50
CA GLY A 553 18.61 -5.93 23.51
C GLY A 553 18.41 -4.61 22.77
N THR A 554 17.40 -3.83 23.13
CA THR A 554 17.20 -2.47 22.62
C THR A 554 18.12 -1.47 23.31
N ASP A 555 18.84 -1.94 24.32
CA ASP A 555 19.58 -1.14 25.27
C ASP A 555 20.81 -0.49 24.61
N PHE A 556 21.05 0.77 24.96
CA PHE A 556 22.27 1.47 24.65
C PHE A 556 22.93 1.85 25.97
N HIS A 557 24.24 1.66 26.05
CA HIS A 557 25.03 2.03 27.21
C HIS A 557 26.14 2.99 26.81
N GLN A 558 26.51 3.83 27.76
CA GLN A 558 27.65 4.73 27.68
C GLN A 558 28.62 4.38 28.80
N TYR A 559 29.90 4.37 28.46
CA TYR A 559 31.01 4.33 29.39
C TYR A 559 31.70 5.70 29.39
N ASP A 560 31.69 6.38 30.54
CA ASP A 560 32.43 7.62 30.77
C ASP A 560 33.87 7.28 31.14
N ILE A 561 34.81 7.68 30.28
CA ILE A 561 36.21 7.28 30.38
C ILE A 561 36.90 7.94 31.58
N ASP A 562 36.56 9.20 31.87
CA ASP A 562 37.19 9.97 32.95
C ASP A 562 36.69 9.51 34.31
N LEU A 563 35.38 9.22 34.40
CA LEU A 563 34.76 8.74 35.64
C LEU A 563 34.97 7.24 35.87
N ASP A 564 35.29 6.48 34.82
CA ASP A 564 35.32 5.02 34.86
C ASP A 564 33.97 4.44 35.31
N GLU A 565 32.89 4.95 34.73
CA GLU A 565 31.51 4.60 35.10
C GLU A 565 30.66 4.30 33.85
N HIS A 566 29.76 3.31 33.99
CA HIS A 566 28.80 2.95 32.96
C HIS A 566 27.41 3.48 33.30
N SER A 567 26.68 3.94 32.29
CA SER A 567 25.28 4.38 32.40
C SER A 567 24.45 3.87 31.23
N MET A 568 23.16 3.65 31.45
CA MET A 568 22.21 3.34 30.38
C MET A 568 21.74 4.64 29.73
N ARG A 569 21.59 4.62 28.39
CA ARG A 569 21.11 5.73 27.57
C ARG A 569 19.75 5.34 26.98
N GLU A 570 18.70 5.47 27.79
CA GLU A 570 17.33 5.05 27.42
C GLU A 570 16.82 5.75 26.16
N GLU A 571 17.19 7.01 25.97
CA GLU A 571 16.81 7.81 24.83
C GLU A 571 17.48 7.36 23.52
N LEU A 572 18.56 6.57 23.59
CA LEU A 572 19.22 5.98 22.43
C LEU A 572 18.70 4.58 22.09
N MET A 573 17.71 4.05 22.82
CA MET A 573 17.17 2.73 22.53
C MET A 573 16.55 2.64 21.13
N ILE A 574 16.81 1.53 20.44
CA ILE A 574 16.24 1.26 19.12
C ILE A 574 14.84 0.67 19.31
N ASN A 575 13.82 1.52 19.23
CA ASN A 575 12.42 1.14 19.37
C ASN A 575 11.72 1.03 18.01
N GLY A 576 10.82 0.05 17.88
CA GLY A 576 10.02 -0.17 16.65
C GLY A 576 10.74 -0.99 15.57
N TYR A 577 11.99 -1.40 15.80
CA TYR A 577 12.76 -2.24 14.90
C TYR A 577 13.21 -3.53 15.60
N SER A 578 13.12 -4.66 14.92
CA SER A 578 13.67 -5.95 15.38
C SER A 578 14.96 -6.25 14.63
N LEU A 579 16.08 -5.71 15.11
CA LEU A 579 17.37 -5.75 14.42
C LEU A 579 18.44 -6.51 15.20
N ASP A 580 19.19 -7.32 14.48
CA ASP A 580 20.49 -7.80 14.94
C ASP A 580 21.54 -6.78 14.47
N GLY A 581 22.00 -5.94 15.40
CA GLY A 581 23.00 -4.90 15.16
C GLY A 581 24.37 -5.47 14.83
N ARG A 582 25.03 -4.93 13.80
CA ARG A 582 26.32 -5.43 13.32
C ARG A 582 27.42 -4.40 13.29
N SER A 583 27.12 -3.15 13.02
CA SER A 583 28.13 -2.10 12.99
C SER A 583 27.53 -0.73 13.25
N VAL A 584 28.34 0.17 13.80
CA VAL A 584 28.04 1.58 13.97
C VAL A 584 29.21 2.38 13.44
N PHE A 585 28.92 3.49 12.78
CA PHE A 585 29.92 4.46 12.39
C PHE A 585 29.37 5.87 12.52
N VAL A 586 30.27 6.81 12.75
CA VAL A 586 29.97 8.25 12.79
C VAL A 586 30.39 8.85 11.46
N ASN A 587 29.52 9.63 10.85
CA ASN A 587 29.85 10.37 9.64
C ASN A 587 29.19 11.75 9.68
N ASN A 588 30.02 12.80 9.64
CA ASN A 588 29.58 14.19 9.79
C ASN A 588 28.72 14.36 11.05
N ASP A 589 27.56 14.99 10.92
CA ASP A 589 26.63 15.28 12.03
C ASP A 589 25.70 14.10 12.39
N TYR A 590 26.02 12.89 11.94
CA TYR A 590 25.14 11.72 12.13
C TYR A 590 25.89 10.48 12.62
N VAL A 591 25.17 9.68 13.39
CA VAL A 591 25.55 8.31 13.76
C VAL A 591 24.67 7.36 12.98
N TYR A 592 25.30 6.33 12.41
CA TYR A 592 24.65 5.32 11.60
C TYR A 592 24.77 3.97 12.29
N PHE A 593 23.66 3.28 12.43
CA PHE A 593 23.60 1.92 12.97
C PHE A 593 23.12 0.98 11.87
N ILE A 594 23.92 -0.04 11.59
CA ILE A 594 23.61 -1.02 10.55
C ILE A 594 23.36 -2.39 11.18
N GLY A 595 22.23 -2.99 10.83
CA GLY A 595 21.85 -4.34 11.24
C GLY A 595 20.89 -4.97 10.24
N TYR A 596 20.53 -6.23 10.45
CA TYR A 596 19.53 -6.91 9.62
C TYR A 596 18.25 -7.24 10.39
N THR A 597 17.16 -7.34 9.65
CA THR A 597 15.85 -7.72 10.18
C THR A 597 15.82 -9.23 10.47
N ALA A 598 15.72 -9.60 11.75
CA ALA A 598 15.60 -11.01 12.13
C ALA A 598 14.14 -11.50 12.18
N SER A 599 13.16 -10.56 12.17
CA SER A 599 11.75 -10.86 12.40
C SER A 599 11.09 -11.56 11.20
N PRO A 600 10.35 -12.66 11.41
CA PRO A 600 9.51 -13.28 10.38
C PRO A 600 8.22 -12.51 10.10
N ASN A 601 7.84 -11.55 10.97
CA ASN A 601 6.58 -10.82 10.92
C ASN A 601 6.83 -9.34 10.62
N LEU A 602 7.48 -9.05 9.49
CA LEU A 602 7.47 -7.69 8.96
C LEU A 602 6.06 -7.40 8.41
N PRO A 603 5.58 -6.15 8.48
CA PRO A 603 4.26 -5.84 7.97
C PRO A 603 4.15 -6.14 6.46
N ASP A 604 3.03 -6.67 5.99
CA ASP A 604 2.81 -7.17 4.61
C ASP A 604 3.05 -6.11 3.50
N TYR A 605 3.07 -4.85 3.88
CA TYR A 605 3.24 -3.66 3.04
C TYR A 605 4.61 -3.00 3.25
N SER A 606 5.46 -3.54 4.12
CA SER A 606 6.85 -3.12 4.20
C SER A 606 7.58 -3.71 3.00
N SER A 607 8.34 -2.88 2.28
CA SER A 607 9.19 -3.35 1.20
C SER A 607 10.39 -4.15 1.70
N ILE A 608 10.54 -4.31 3.02
CA ILE A 608 11.65 -4.95 3.70
C ILE A 608 11.30 -6.42 3.95
N ARG A 609 12.27 -7.29 3.69
CA ARG A 609 12.19 -8.73 3.91
C ARG A 609 13.06 -9.11 5.09
N ARG A 610 12.81 -10.31 5.62
CA ARG A 610 13.69 -10.94 6.60
C ARG A 610 15.12 -11.00 6.02
N TYR A 611 16.11 -10.63 6.83
CA TYR A 611 17.54 -10.54 6.52
C TYR A 611 17.97 -9.37 5.62
N ASP A 612 17.04 -8.51 5.20
CA ASP A 612 17.44 -7.23 4.61
C ASP A 612 18.17 -6.40 5.67
N HIS A 613 19.19 -5.68 5.20
CA HIS A 613 19.98 -4.82 6.06
C HIS A 613 19.46 -3.40 6.00
N VAL A 614 19.23 -2.83 7.17
CA VAL A 614 18.77 -1.46 7.31
C VAL A 614 19.90 -0.59 7.84
N VAL A 615 19.94 0.64 7.35
CA VAL A 615 20.78 1.71 7.85
C VAL A 615 19.89 2.62 8.66
N LEU A 616 19.97 2.53 9.98
CA LEU A 616 19.37 3.50 10.87
C LEU A 616 20.30 4.71 11.00
N ARG A 617 19.71 5.90 11.14
CA ARG A 617 20.44 7.15 11.33
C ARG A 617 19.85 7.94 12.48
N THR A 618 20.71 8.65 13.19
CA THR A 618 20.35 9.64 14.21
C THR A 618 21.37 10.78 14.23
N GLU A 619 21.01 11.93 14.76
CA GLU A 619 21.90 13.08 14.89
C GLU A 619 22.99 12.82 15.92
N LEU A 620 24.23 13.24 15.62
CA LEU A 620 25.37 13.18 16.53
C LEU A 620 25.10 13.91 17.85
N SER A 621 24.31 14.98 17.79
CA SER A 621 23.91 15.76 18.97
C SER A 621 23.17 14.94 20.04
N ASN A 622 22.51 13.83 19.69
CA ASN A 622 21.89 12.93 20.67
C ASN A 622 22.93 12.24 21.59
N PHE A 623 24.21 12.24 21.21
CA PHE A 623 25.31 11.69 21.99
C PHE A 623 26.10 12.76 22.75
N THR A 624 26.16 13.98 22.23
CA THR A 624 27.01 15.06 22.75
C THR A 624 26.26 16.07 23.61
N ASN A 625 24.93 16.15 23.52
CA ASN A 625 24.12 16.99 24.39
C ASN A 625 24.15 16.43 25.83
N GLN A 626 24.89 17.10 26.71
CA GLN A 626 24.79 16.99 28.17
C GLN A 626 24.06 18.20 28.75
#